data_AF-A0A2R6L1E6-F1
#
_entry.id   AF-A0A2R6L1E6-F1
#
_cell.length_a   1.000
_cell.length_b   1.000
_cell.length_c   1.000
_cell.angle_alpha   90.00
_cell.angle_beta   90.00
_cell.angle_gamma   90.00
#
_symmetry.space_group_name_H-M   'P 1'
#
loop_
_entity.id
_entity.type
_entity.pdbx_description
1 polymer ?
#
loop_
_entity_poly.entity_id
_entity_poly.type
_entity_poly.pdbx_seq_one_letter_code
_entity_poly.pdbx_strand_id
1 'polypeptide(L)'
;MSPGPALRRRALLAGAAGSVTATGGCVGELRNLAGRDRYRQLSLSIASVPASHDAHAVRVANALRENLERAGVDADVTPKSPDVLRRDVLVNHDFDLHVGRYPSEGRPDELRTLLHSTYGEEAGWQNPFGFSSVAVDDLLAEQRAVAGAERAAVVDEIQRRAVELQPFTVVAFADRIAAAWTDRFDGWPAGGPARLSDYLRAERTGDDRTLRPTIGDVRPTRNRNPIAVEHRSRGRVTDLLYEPLLRRPAGAPVPWLARTVEWETDPLTATVTLRETPWHDGRPVAPSDVAFTYAFLADTSLGGMDTPVPTPWRRGAVSLVDGAAVVDGDVRLAFATDHREVARRALSVPILPEHVWSEYADAADVAGVDVAEGTTEALVRSNEDPVGSGPLRFVAADPDRSLTLERFEPHFLYGDDTGGIPGPLTGPPAFDRVAFTVAPSDAAAAELLEAGEADVTADGIGAGRLPRVSRTEGLELLLARAEPFYMVGYNCRRPPLSNERFRRVVARLLDRESLVSASFRGYADAAEAPLRPPWTPEALAWDGTAELPFLGEAGTLDVEAARAAFQGAGYQYDGDRLVTRGAG
;
A
#
# COMPACT_ATOMS: atom_id res chain seq x y z
N MET A 1 -68.30 12.14 8.80
CA MET A 1 -69.39 11.48 8.06
C MET A 1 -68.82 10.19 7.49
N SER A 2 -68.61 9.18 8.33
CA SER A 2 -69.60 8.26 8.93
C SER A 2 -69.86 7.06 8.02
N PRO A 3 -70.00 5.87 8.62
CA PRO A 3 -69.40 4.66 8.09
C PRO A 3 -70.42 3.61 7.67
N GLY A 4 -69.98 2.76 6.72
CA GLY A 4 -70.36 1.34 6.60
C GLY A 4 -71.83 0.99 6.37
N PRO A 5 -72.18 -0.30 6.46
CA PRO A 5 -71.34 -1.48 6.21
C PRO A 5 -72.03 -2.53 5.29
N ALA A 6 -71.30 -3.62 5.04
CA ALA A 6 -71.77 -5.00 4.82
C ALA A 6 -72.46 -5.34 3.46
N LEU A 7 -71.77 -6.03 2.54
CA LEU A 7 -71.59 -7.52 2.46
C LEU A 7 -72.74 -8.26 1.73
N ARG A 8 -72.50 -8.71 0.48
CA ARG A 8 -72.33 -10.14 0.06
C ARG A 8 -72.66 -10.43 -1.43
N ARG A 9 -71.60 -10.81 -2.15
CA ARG A 9 -71.37 -12.01 -3.01
C ARG A 9 -72.28 -12.39 -4.22
N ARG A 10 -71.55 -12.68 -5.32
CA ARG A 10 -71.63 -13.72 -6.40
C ARG A 10 -71.83 -13.10 -7.79
N ALA A 11 -71.21 -13.53 -8.89
CA ALA A 11 -70.38 -14.70 -9.26
C ALA A 11 -69.45 -14.26 -10.43
N LEU A 12 -68.17 -14.63 -10.45
CA LEU A 12 -67.56 -15.79 -11.14
C LEU A 12 -67.95 -15.96 -12.62
N LEU A 13 -66.96 -15.74 -13.51
CA LEU A 13 -66.64 -16.61 -14.64
C LEU A 13 -65.21 -16.32 -15.11
N ALA A 14 -64.45 -17.41 -15.32
CA ALA A 14 -63.03 -17.43 -15.64
C ALA A 14 -62.79 -17.77 -17.12
N GLY A 15 -61.67 -17.29 -17.65
CA GLY A 15 -60.97 -17.79 -18.83
C GLY A 15 -59.55 -17.20 -18.80
N ALA A 16 -58.56 -17.96 -18.31
CA ALA A 16 -57.55 -18.70 -19.08
C ALA A 16 -56.81 -17.87 -20.14
N ALA A 17 -55.50 -17.95 -20.34
CA ALA A 17 -54.36 -18.48 -19.60
C ALA A 17 -53.15 -17.94 -20.39
N GLY A 18 -52.30 -17.15 -19.75
CA GLY A 18 -51.03 -16.68 -20.30
C GLY A 18 -49.98 -16.87 -19.21
N SER A 19 -49.30 -18.00 -19.27
CA SER A 19 -48.32 -18.52 -18.31
C SER A 19 -47.12 -17.58 -18.15
N VAL A 20 -47.04 -16.90 -17.00
CA VAL A 20 -45.76 -16.42 -16.47
C VAL A 20 -45.11 -17.61 -15.77
N THR A 21 -44.11 -18.17 -16.43
CA THR A 21 -43.15 -19.13 -15.87
C THR A 21 -42.56 -18.59 -14.57
N ALA A 22 -42.79 -19.33 -13.50
CA ALA A 22 -42.30 -19.07 -12.16
C ALA A 22 -40.83 -19.49 -12.03
N THR A 23 -40.03 -18.65 -11.38
CA THR A 23 -38.89 -19.03 -10.54
C THR A 23 -38.66 -17.85 -9.59
N GLY A 24 -38.86 -17.89 -8.28
CA GLY A 24 -38.94 -18.99 -7.33
C GLY A 24 -38.11 -18.54 -6.14
N GLY A 25 -38.76 -18.11 -5.06
CA GLY A 25 -38.04 -17.74 -3.83
C GLY A 25 -38.75 -16.72 -2.97
N CYS A 26 -39.90 -17.08 -2.39
CA CYS A 26 -40.47 -16.46 -1.18
C CYS A 26 -41.65 -17.31 -0.67
N VAL A 27 -41.46 -18.61 -0.42
CA VAL A 27 -42.35 -19.35 0.50
C VAL A 27 -41.53 -20.45 1.16
N GLY A 28 -40.99 -20.13 2.33
CA GLY A 28 -40.25 -21.09 3.15
C GLY A 28 -40.14 -20.63 4.59
N GLU A 29 -41.10 -19.86 5.11
CA GLU A 29 -41.06 -19.45 6.51
C GLU A 29 -42.48 -19.27 7.05
N LEU A 30 -43.01 -20.31 7.69
CA LEU A 30 -44.11 -20.17 8.66
C LEU A 30 -44.32 -21.42 9.54
N ARG A 31 -43.25 -22.13 9.93
CA ARG A 31 -43.28 -23.09 11.05
C ARG A 31 -41.93 -23.20 11.75
N ASN A 32 -41.75 -22.44 12.84
CA ASN A 32 -41.17 -22.88 14.13
C ASN A 32 -40.93 -21.68 15.06
N LEU A 33 -42.01 -21.08 15.57
CA LEU A 33 -41.98 -20.21 16.74
C LEU A 33 -41.96 -21.08 18.01
N ALA A 34 -40.82 -21.71 18.29
CA ALA A 34 -40.51 -22.36 19.55
C ALA A 34 -39.00 -22.66 19.67
N GLY A 35 -38.20 -21.61 19.92
CA GLY A 35 -36.84 -21.65 20.48
C GLY A 35 -35.75 -22.43 19.74
N ARG A 36 -34.77 -21.71 19.13
CA ARG A 36 -33.44 -22.11 18.59
C ARG A 36 -33.16 -21.14 17.43
N ASP A 37 -32.29 -20.13 17.49
CA ASP A 37 -30.93 -20.10 18.03
C ASP A 37 -30.65 -18.74 18.70
N ARG A 38 -30.46 -18.73 20.03
CA ARG A 38 -30.01 -17.52 20.76
C ARG A 38 -28.56 -17.14 20.44
N TYR A 39 -27.85 -18.04 19.78
CA TYR A 39 -26.43 -18.00 19.53
C TYR A 39 -26.17 -18.44 18.09
N ARG A 40 -25.48 -17.61 17.30
CA ARG A 40 -25.03 -17.97 15.95
C ARG A 40 -23.55 -18.28 16.01
N GLN A 41 -23.09 -19.25 15.22
CA GLN A 41 -21.64 -19.48 15.06
C GLN A 41 -21.00 -18.19 14.54
N LEU A 42 -19.90 -17.78 15.15
CA LEU A 42 -19.11 -16.66 14.66
C LEU A 42 -18.55 -17.04 13.29
N SER A 43 -18.76 -16.18 12.30
CA SER A 43 -18.22 -16.33 10.95
C SER A 43 -17.35 -15.13 10.60
N LEU A 44 -16.21 -15.36 9.93
CA LEU A 44 -15.28 -14.33 9.48
C LEU A 44 -14.86 -14.56 8.02
N SER A 45 -14.83 -13.50 7.23
CA SER A 45 -14.25 -13.50 5.89
C SER A 45 -12.77 -13.13 5.90
N ILE A 46 -11.95 -13.81 5.09
CA ILE A 46 -10.53 -13.52 4.88
C ILE A 46 -10.32 -13.12 3.44
N ALA A 47 -10.22 -11.82 3.19
CA ALA A 47 -9.97 -11.27 1.87
C ALA A 47 -8.49 -11.45 1.47
N SER A 48 -8.22 -11.98 0.28
CA SER A 48 -6.86 -12.08 -0.28
C SER A 48 -6.90 -12.01 -1.80
N VAL A 49 -5.74 -11.82 -2.43
CA VAL A 49 -5.63 -11.92 -3.90
C VAL A 49 -5.62 -13.40 -4.34
N PRO A 50 -5.93 -13.73 -5.60
CA PRO A 50 -5.82 -15.10 -6.10
C PRO A 50 -4.37 -15.61 -6.06
N ALA A 51 -4.20 -16.93 -5.95
CA ALA A 51 -2.88 -17.56 -5.90
C ALA A 51 -2.03 -17.33 -7.16
N SER A 52 -2.67 -17.03 -8.30
CA SER A 52 -1.98 -16.64 -9.54
C SER A 52 -1.27 -15.30 -9.43
N HIS A 53 -1.74 -14.41 -8.54
CA HIS A 53 -1.12 -13.13 -8.25
C HIS A 53 -0.13 -13.25 -7.08
N ASP A 54 -0.55 -13.89 -5.98
CA ASP A 54 0.28 -14.08 -4.80
C ASP A 54 -0.05 -15.40 -4.10
N ALA A 55 0.73 -16.43 -4.40
CA ALA A 55 0.58 -17.74 -3.78
C ALA A 55 0.94 -17.75 -2.28
N HIS A 56 1.76 -16.81 -1.81
CA HIS A 56 2.16 -16.73 -0.41
C HIS A 56 1.03 -16.16 0.45
N ALA A 57 0.37 -15.08 -0.02
CA ALA A 57 -0.78 -14.50 0.66
C ALA A 57 -1.91 -15.54 0.82
N VAL A 58 -2.21 -16.31 -0.23
CA VAL A 58 -3.25 -17.36 -0.18
C VAL A 58 -2.89 -18.49 0.79
N ARG A 59 -1.61 -18.88 0.90
CA ARG A 59 -1.17 -19.89 1.89
C ARG A 59 -1.37 -19.41 3.32
N VAL A 60 -1.00 -18.16 3.60
CA VAL A 60 -1.22 -17.54 4.92
C VAL A 60 -2.72 -17.47 5.23
N ALA A 61 -3.55 -17.04 4.26
CA ALA A 61 -5.00 -16.97 4.41
C ALA A 61 -5.62 -18.35 4.70
N ASN A 62 -5.21 -19.39 3.97
CA ASN A 62 -5.72 -20.74 4.19
C ASN A 62 -5.28 -21.35 5.53
N ALA A 63 -4.03 -21.15 5.94
CA ALA A 63 -3.58 -21.63 7.25
C ALA A 63 -4.35 -20.95 8.39
N LEU A 64 -4.62 -19.65 8.27
CA LEU A 64 -5.45 -18.93 9.23
C LEU A 64 -6.90 -19.45 9.24
N ARG A 65 -7.50 -19.64 8.05
CA ARG A 65 -8.85 -20.22 7.90
C ARG A 65 -8.94 -21.57 8.59
N GLU A 66 -8.02 -22.48 8.30
CA GLU A 66 -8.00 -23.83 8.88
C GLU A 66 -7.89 -23.81 10.41
N ASN A 67 -7.04 -22.92 10.96
CA ASN A 67 -6.89 -22.79 12.40
C ASN A 67 -8.09 -22.09 13.07
N LEU A 68 -8.74 -21.15 12.38
CA LEU A 68 -10.01 -20.55 12.83
C LEU A 68 -11.13 -21.60 12.90
N GLU A 69 -11.30 -22.40 11.84
CA GLU A 69 -12.28 -23.49 11.77
C GLU A 69 -12.06 -24.52 12.88
N ARG A 70 -10.80 -24.93 13.10
CA ARG A 70 -10.42 -25.85 14.19
C ARG A 70 -10.71 -25.25 15.57
N ALA A 71 -10.54 -23.94 15.73
CA ALA A 71 -10.90 -23.22 16.93
C ALA A 71 -12.42 -22.92 17.04
N GLY A 72 -13.25 -23.40 16.11
CA GLY A 72 -14.71 -23.27 16.16
C GLY A 72 -15.27 -21.99 15.53
N VAL A 73 -14.44 -21.16 14.91
CA VAL A 73 -14.86 -19.99 14.13
C VAL A 73 -15.09 -20.41 12.68
N ASP A 74 -16.29 -20.17 12.16
CA ASP A 74 -16.54 -20.35 10.72
C ASP A 74 -15.72 -19.33 9.93
N ALA A 75 -14.99 -19.75 8.90
CA ALA A 75 -14.11 -18.87 8.16
C ALA A 75 -14.02 -19.25 6.68
N ASP A 76 -14.02 -18.25 5.81
CA ASP A 76 -13.87 -18.44 4.36
C ASP A 76 -12.78 -17.51 3.80
N VAL A 77 -12.03 -18.00 2.81
CA VAL A 77 -11.07 -17.18 2.06
C VAL A 77 -11.74 -16.68 0.79
N THR A 78 -11.94 -15.37 0.70
CA THR A 78 -12.58 -14.72 -0.44
C THR A 78 -11.50 -14.15 -1.38
N PRO A 79 -11.20 -14.81 -2.52
CA PRO A 79 -10.25 -14.28 -3.50
C PRO A 79 -10.85 -13.07 -4.23
N LYS A 80 -10.14 -11.95 -4.23
CA LYS A 80 -10.53 -10.69 -4.89
C LYS A 80 -9.41 -10.22 -5.83
N SER A 81 -9.74 -9.68 -7.00
CA SER A 81 -8.70 -9.07 -7.85
C SER A 81 -7.96 -7.96 -7.07
N PRO A 82 -6.70 -7.64 -7.41
CA PRO A 82 -5.93 -6.64 -6.67
C PRO A 82 -6.62 -5.28 -6.52
N ASP A 83 -7.36 -4.85 -7.54
CA ASP A 83 -8.09 -3.56 -7.52
C ASP A 83 -9.29 -3.61 -6.57
N VAL A 84 -10.08 -4.68 -6.62
CA VAL A 84 -11.24 -4.87 -5.73
C VAL A 84 -10.79 -5.01 -4.29
N LEU A 85 -9.75 -5.82 -4.02
CA LEU A 85 -9.21 -5.98 -2.68
C LEU A 85 -8.76 -4.64 -2.08
N ARG A 86 -8.05 -3.81 -2.86
CA ARG A 86 -7.60 -2.49 -2.40
C ARG A 86 -8.76 -1.54 -2.18
N ARG A 87 -9.76 -1.50 -3.06
CA ARG A 87 -10.93 -0.67 -2.86
C ARG A 87 -11.68 -1.07 -1.58
N ASP A 88 -11.86 -2.36 -1.35
CA ASP A 88 -12.55 -2.86 -0.17
C ASP A 88 -11.77 -2.57 1.12
N VAL A 89 -10.45 -2.74 1.12
CA VAL A 89 -9.62 -2.52 2.30
C VAL A 89 -9.32 -1.05 2.56
N LEU A 90 -9.00 -0.28 1.52
CA LEU A 90 -8.46 1.08 1.65
C LEU A 90 -9.53 2.17 1.48
N VAL A 91 -10.68 1.88 0.87
CA VAL A 91 -11.71 2.90 0.60
C VAL A 91 -12.99 2.56 1.34
N ASN A 92 -13.54 1.37 1.08
CA ASN A 92 -14.84 0.97 1.61
C ASN A 92 -14.78 0.47 3.06
N HIS A 93 -13.58 0.12 3.55
CA HIS A 93 -13.37 -0.59 4.82
C HIS A 93 -14.26 -1.84 4.97
N ASP A 94 -14.50 -2.55 3.86
CA ASP A 94 -15.39 -3.70 3.76
C ASP A 94 -14.63 -5.03 3.72
N PHE A 95 -14.16 -5.42 4.90
CA PHE A 95 -13.50 -6.70 5.16
C PHE A 95 -13.60 -7.01 6.66
N ASP A 96 -13.50 -8.30 7.03
CA ASP A 96 -13.20 -8.67 8.42
C ASP A 96 -11.69 -8.77 8.59
N LEU A 97 -11.09 -9.74 7.89
CA LEU A 97 -9.65 -9.97 7.83
C LEU A 97 -9.17 -9.79 6.41
N HIS A 98 -7.95 -9.28 6.22
CA HIS A 98 -7.28 -9.37 4.92
C HIS A 98 -5.86 -9.89 5.06
N VAL A 99 -5.41 -10.64 4.07
CA VAL A 99 -4.02 -11.08 3.96
C VAL A 99 -3.39 -10.48 2.71
N GLY A 100 -2.30 -9.76 2.91
CA GLY A 100 -1.57 -9.11 1.82
C GLY A 100 -0.20 -8.63 2.25
N ARG A 101 0.53 -8.08 1.27
CA ARG A 101 1.86 -7.52 1.46
C ARG A 101 1.76 -6.01 1.66
N TYR A 102 2.24 -5.51 2.80
CA TYR A 102 2.38 -4.08 3.02
C TYR A 102 3.65 -3.58 2.32
N PRO A 103 3.59 -2.54 1.46
CA PRO A 103 4.70 -2.10 0.63
C PRO A 103 5.73 -1.24 1.40
N SER A 104 6.19 -1.67 2.58
CA SER A 104 7.11 -0.93 3.47
C SER A 104 8.40 -0.48 2.77
N GLU A 105 8.90 0.71 3.11
CA GLU A 105 10.25 1.19 2.81
C GLU A 105 11.21 1.03 4.01
N GLY A 106 10.78 0.36 5.09
CA GLY A 106 11.59 0.11 6.28
C GLY A 106 11.80 1.35 7.15
N ARG A 107 10.87 2.32 7.10
CA ARG A 107 11.01 3.61 7.78
C ARG A 107 10.08 3.73 8.99
N PRO A 108 10.57 4.21 10.15
CA PRO A 108 9.72 4.42 11.32
C PRO A 108 8.54 5.40 11.12
N ASP A 109 8.67 6.33 10.18
CA ASP A 109 7.62 7.31 9.87
C ASP A 109 6.35 6.65 9.27
N GLU A 110 6.50 5.45 8.72
CA GLU A 110 5.36 4.68 8.22
C GLU A 110 4.47 4.19 9.36
N LEU A 111 4.99 4.06 10.58
CA LEU A 111 4.18 3.68 11.75
C LEU A 111 3.08 4.71 12.00
N ARG A 112 3.37 6.01 11.84
CA ARG A 112 2.35 7.05 11.97
C ARG A 112 1.25 6.88 10.93
N THR A 113 1.65 6.63 9.69
CA THR A 113 0.72 6.39 8.59
C THR A 113 -0.16 5.18 8.90
N LEU A 114 0.43 4.08 9.39
CA LEU A 114 -0.27 2.83 9.67
C LEU A 114 -1.17 2.86 10.92
N LEU A 115 -0.84 3.66 11.93
CA LEU A 115 -1.40 3.48 13.29
C LEU A 115 -2.11 4.71 13.86
N HIS A 116 -1.88 5.92 13.34
CA HIS A 116 -2.45 7.13 13.95
C HIS A 116 -3.98 7.16 13.80
N SER A 117 -4.69 7.44 14.89
CA SER A 117 -6.16 7.36 14.95
C SER A 117 -6.88 8.37 14.05
N THR A 118 -6.29 9.55 13.83
CA THR A 118 -6.81 10.58 12.89
C THR A 118 -7.08 10.02 11.50
N TYR A 119 -6.36 8.98 11.07
CA TYR A 119 -6.55 8.36 9.76
C TYR A 119 -7.59 7.24 9.76
N GLY A 120 -8.11 6.86 10.93
CA GLY A 120 -8.96 5.67 11.09
C GLY A 120 -10.31 5.73 10.37
N GLU A 121 -10.79 6.90 9.97
CA GLU A 121 -12.01 7.05 9.18
C GLU A 121 -11.73 7.42 7.71
N GLU A 122 -10.47 7.57 7.32
CA GLU A 122 -10.07 8.08 6.01
C GLU A 122 -9.88 6.96 5.00
N ALA A 123 -10.12 7.27 3.72
CA ALA A 123 -9.74 6.40 2.62
C ALA A 123 -8.22 6.46 2.36
N GLY A 124 -7.55 5.32 2.34
CA GLY A 124 -6.19 5.17 1.85
C GLY A 124 -5.39 4.11 2.57
N TRP A 125 -4.07 4.21 2.40
CA TRP A 125 -3.09 3.36 3.08
C TRP A 125 -2.83 3.80 4.52
N GLN A 126 -3.41 4.92 4.94
CA GLN A 126 -3.27 5.39 6.30
C GLN A 126 -4.30 4.69 7.18
N ASN A 127 -3.83 3.96 8.19
CA ASN A 127 -4.66 3.24 9.14
C ASN A 127 -5.88 2.51 8.52
N PRO A 128 -5.67 1.62 7.53
CA PRO A 128 -6.77 0.92 6.86
C PRO A 128 -7.58 0.04 7.83
N PHE A 129 -7.00 -0.26 8.99
CA PHE A 129 -7.57 -1.09 10.05
C PHE A 129 -8.63 -0.36 10.88
N GLY A 130 -8.64 0.98 10.89
CA GLY A 130 -9.47 1.76 11.82
C GLY A 130 -9.02 1.59 13.26
N PHE A 131 -7.72 1.43 13.48
CA PHE A 131 -7.13 1.31 14.79
C PHE A 131 -7.12 2.66 15.51
N SER A 132 -7.38 2.67 16.82
CA SER A 132 -7.35 3.90 17.62
C SER A 132 -6.80 3.59 19.01
N SER A 133 -5.79 4.37 19.42
CA SER A 133 -5.19 4.27 20.75
C SER A 133 -4.49 5.57 21.08
N VAL A 134 -4.99 6.28 22.11
CA VAL A 134 -4.40 7.54 22.58
C VAL A 134 -2.93 7.36 22.95
N ALA A 135 -2.57 6.27 23.62
CA ALA A 135 -1.19 5.99 24.00
C ALA A 135 -0.27 5.81 22.79
N VAL A 136 -0.78 5.21 21.70
CA VAL A 136 0.01 5.07 20.45
C VAL A 136 0.08 6.41 19.72
N ASP A 137 -0.99 7.19 19.70
CA ASP A 137 -1.00 8.52 19.08
C ASP A 137 0.00 9.47 19.76
N ASP A 138 0.08 9.45 21.10
CA ASP A 138 1.04 10.23 21.87
C ASP A 138 2.48 9.86 21.51
N LEU A 139 2.80 8.55 21.45
CA LEU A 139 4.12 8.08 21.02
C LEU A 139 4.43 8.46 19.56
N LEU A 140 3.44 8.42 18.67
CA LEU A 140 3.60 8.83 17.27
C LEU A 140 3.78 10.35 17.11
N ALA A 141 3.26 11.16 18.04
CA ALA A 141 3.52 12.58 18.11
C ALA A 141 4.94 12.83 18.65
N GLU A 142 5.32 12.14 19.72
CA GLU A 142 6.66 12.19 20.31
C GLU A 142 7.74 11.79 19.30
N GLN A 143 7.53 10.72 18.52
CA GLN A 143 8.44 10.28 17.45
C GLN A 143 8.79 11.40 16.44
N ARG A 144 7.89 12.37 16.25
CA ARG A 144 8.08 13.54 15.37
C ARG A 144 8.77 14.71 16.07
N ALA A 145 8.80 14.72 17.39
CA ALA A 145 9.37 15.76 18.22
C ALA A 145 10.74 15.39 18.81
N VAL A 146 11.31 14.22 18.47
CA VAL A 146 12.62 13.79 18.96
C VAL A 146 13.50 13.24 17.83
N ALA A 147 14.80 13.12 18.09
CA ALA A 147 15.80 12.60 17.15
C ALA A 147 16.82 11.66 17.84
N GLY A 148 17.70 11.04 17.06
CA GLY A 148 18.78 10.19 17.58
C GLY A 148 18.29 9.00 18.40
N ALA A 149 18.97 8.73 19.52
CA ALA A 149 18.69 7.58 20.39
C ALA A 149 17.32 7.67 21.09
N GLU A 150 16.87 8.88 21.44
CA GLU A 150 15.54 9.09 22.02
C GLU A 150 14.45 8.70 21.04
N ARG A 151 14.57 9.11 19.76
CA ARG A 151 13.66 8.65 18.70
C ARG A 151 13.68 7.13 18.55
N ALA A 152 14.84 6.50 18.63
CA ALA A 152 14.93 5.05 18.55
C ALA A 152 14.14 4.36 19.67
N ALA A 153 14.26 4.85 20.92
CA ALA A 153 13.50 4.32 22.06
C ALA A 153 11.98 4.50 21.89
N VAL A 154 11.52 5.65 21.38
CA VAL A 154 10.10 5.88 21.09
C VAL A 154 9.60 4.95 19.98
N VAL A 155 10.38 4.76 18.91
CA VAL A 155 10.07 3.80 17.83
C VAL A 155 9.97 2.37 18.34
N ASP A 156 10.80 2.00 19.31
CA ASP A 156 10.75 0.68 19.93
C ASP A 156 9.44 0.48 20.68
N GLU A 157 9.05 1.45 21.50
CA GLU A 157 7.80 1.37 22.27
C GLU A 157 6.56 1.34 21.36
N ILE A 158 6.53 2.12 20.27
CA ILE A 158 5.44 2.06 19.29
C ILE A 158 5.28 0.64 18.73
N GLN A 159 6.38 -0.03 18.39
CA GLN A 159 6.34 -1.38 17.85
C GLN A 159 5.90 -2.41 18.88
N ARG A 160 6.35 -2.30 20.14
CA ARG A 160 5.85 -3.15 21.24
C ARG A 160 4.35 -2.98 21.43
N ARG A 161 3.84 -1.75 21.40
CA ARG A 161 2.40 -1.48 21.47
C ARG A 161 1.64 -2.02 20.27
N ALA A 162 2.19 -1.92 19.06
CA ALA A 162 1.56 -2.53 17.89
C ALA A 162 1.48 -4.06 18.01
N VAL A 163 2.54 -4.73 18.47
CA VAL A 163 2.53 -6.17 18.72
C VAL A 163 1.59 -6.56 19.87
N GLU A 164 1.49 -5.76 20.92
CA GLU A 164 0.55 -6.00 22.01
C GLU A 164 -0.91 -5.87 21.56
N LEU A 165 -1.22 -4.75 20.88
CA LEU A 165 -2.59 -4.35 20.55
C LEU A 165 -3.13 -5.00 19.27
N GLN A 166 -2.26 -5.59 18.45
CA GLN A 166 -2.58 -6.32 17.23
C GLN A 166 -3.55 -5.56 16.29
N PRO A 167 -3.23 -4.34 15.81
CA PRO A 167 -4.00 -3.71 14.72
C PRO A 167 -3.85 -4.49 13.41
N PHE A 168 -2.72 -5.17 13.26
CA PHE A 168 -2.41 -6.16 12.25
C PHE A 168 -1.40 -7.14 12.84
N THR A 169 -1.28 -8.32 12.24
CA THR A 169 -0.26 -9.31 12.57
C THR A 169 0.76 -9.41 11.44
N VAL A 170 2.01 -9.04 11.70
CA VAL A 170 3.13 -9.32 10.77
C VAL A 170 3.39 -10.82 10.72
N VAL A 171 3.63 -11.35 9.52
CA VAL A 171 3.90 -12.78 9.29
C VAL A 171 5.35 -13.00 8.88
N ALA A 172 5.81 -12.33 7.82
CA ALA A 172 7.15 -12.54 7.27
C ALA A 172 7.61 -11.39 6.37
N PHE A 173 8.93 -11.19 6.30
CA PHE A 173 9.60 -10.41 5.26
C PHE A 173 10.08 -11.35 4.17
N ALA A 174 9.44 -11.32 3.00
CA ALA A 174 9.88 -12.11 1.86
C ALA A 174 11.03 -11.43 1.13
N ASP A 175 12.05 -12.22 0.80
CA ASP A 175 13.13 -11.76 -0.05
C ASP A 175 12.59 -11.37 -1.42
N ARG A 176 13.30 -10.45 -2.05
CA ARG A 176 13.06 -10.04 -3.41
C ARG A 176 14.02 -10.78 -4.32
N ILE A 177 13.44 -11.52 -5.24
CA ILE A 177 14.15 -12.30 -6.26
C ILE A 177 13.78 -11.69 -7.60
N ALA A 178 14.75 -11.19 -8.33
CA ALA A 178 14.59 -10.80 -9.73
C ALA A 178 15.55 -11.59 -10.61
N ALA A 179 15.35 -11.48 -11.92
CA ALA A 179 16.22 -12.05 -12.92
C ALA A 179 16.41 -11.06 -14.07
N ALA A 180 17.60 -11.03 -14.66
CA ALA A 180 17.95 -10.09 -15.72
C ALA A 180 18.91 -10.70 -16.75
N TRP A 181 18.82 -10.24 -18.00
CA TRP A 181 19.80 -10.48 -19.06
C TRP A 181 20.95 -9.48 -18.95
N THR A 182 22.13 -9.94 -18.50
CA THR A 182 23.29 -9.05 -18.27
C THR A 182 24.15 -8.81 -19.51
N ASP A 183 23.88 -9.53 -20.60
CA ASP A 183 24.47 -9.28 -21.93
C ASP A 183 23.81 -8.13 -22.70
N ARG A 184 22.70 -7.58 -22.17
CA ARG A 184 22.02 -6.38 -22.71
C ARG A 184 22.15 -5.18 -21.77
N PHE A 185 21.72 -5.37 -20.52
CA PHE A 185 21.77 -4.36 -19.48
C PHE A 185 22.23 -4.98 -18.15
N ASP A 186 23.22 -4.35 -17.52
CA ASP A 186 23.81 -4.78 -16.25
C ASP A 186 23.75 -3.64 -15.21
N GLY A 187 24.44 -3.78 -14.08
CA GLY A 187 24.49 -2.78 -13.00
C GLY A 187 23.27 -2.81 -12.08
N TRP A 188 22.48 -3.88 -12.13
CA TRP A 188 21.28 -4.02 -11.32
C TRP A 188 21.61 -4.19 -9.84
N PRO A 189 20.82 -3.58 -8.92
CA PRO A 189 20.97 -3.86 -7.51
C PRO A 189 20.55 -5.30 -7.20
N ALA A 190 21.01 -5.80 -6.07
CA ALA A 190 20.48 -7.00 -5.46
C ALA A 190 18.92 -6.91 -5.38
N GLY A 191 18.21 -7.93 -5.83
CA GLY A 191 16.74 -7.95 -5.94
C GLY A 191 16.16 -7.24 -7.17
N GLY A 192 16.98 -6.69 -8.07
CA GLY A 192 16.54 -6.01 -9.29
C GLY A 192 15.94 -4.62 -9.06
N PRO A 193 15.55 -3.92 -10.14
CA PRO A 193 15.21 -2.50 -10.09
C PRO A 193 13.90 -2.23 -9.36
N ALA A 194 13.97 -1.41 -8.30
CA ALA A 194 12.85 -1.07 -7.44
C ALA A 194 12.54 0.44 -7.42
N ARG A 195 13.50 1.28 -7.77
CA ARG A 195 13.43 2.74 -7.68
C ARG A 195 14.02 3.36 -8.94
N LEU A 196 13.69 4.63 -9.23
CA LEU A 196 14.32 5.40 -10.31
C LEU A 196 15.85 5.27 -10.32
N SER A 197 16.50 5.30 -9.16
CA SER A 197 17.95 5.23 -9.05
C SER A 197 18.55 3.94 -9.60
N ASP A 198 17.77 2.86 -9.64
CA ASP A 198 18.22 1.56 -10.11
C ASP A 198 18.21 1.52 -11.64
N TYR A 199 17.23 2.19 -12.25
CA TYR A 199 17.18 2.38 -13.71
C TYR A 199 18.27 3.35 -14.19
N LEU A 200 18.51 4.46 -13.47
CA LEU A 200 19.56 5.42 -13.86
C LEU A 200 20.98 4.85 -13.76
N ARG A 201 21.20 3.86 -12.89
CA ARG A 201 22.49 3.17 -12.73
C ARG A 201 22.71 2.02 -13.70
N ALA A 202 21.67 1.60 -14.43
CA ALA A 202 21.80 0.50 -15.36
C ALA A 202 22.88 0.81 -16.39
N GLU A 203 23.71 -0.18 -16.69
CA GLU A 203 24.78 -0.10 -17.68
C GLU A 203 24.35 -0.85 -18.93
N ARG A 204 24.63 -0.30 -20.12
CA ARG A 204 24.34 -0.98 -21.38
C ARG A 204 25.56 -1.79 -21.82
N THR A 205 25.40 -3.11 -21.90
CA THR A 205 26.43 -4.06 -22.32
C THR A 205 26.25 -4.50 -23.78
N GLY A 206 25.03 -4.41 -24.31
CA GLY A 206 24.70 -4.71 -25.71
C GLY A 206 24.42 -3.48 -26.59
N ASP A 207 23.85 -3.72 -27.77
CA ASP A 207 23.48 -2.66 -28.73
C ASP A 207 22.06 -2.09 -28.50
N ASP A 208 21.26 -2.75 -27.66
CA ASP A 208 19.87 -2.39 -27.39
C ASP A 208 19.76 -1.04 -26.66
N ARG A 209 18.95 -0.13 -27.19
CA ARG A 209 18.70 1.20 -26.60
C ARG A 209 17.33 1.32 -25.93
N THR A 210 16.56 0.23 -25.94
CA THR A 210 15.28 0.12 -25.25
C THR A 210 15.39 -0.93 -24.15
N LEU A 211 15.19 -0.51 -22.91
CA LEU A 211 15.12 -1.39 -21.75
C LEU A 211 13.69 -1.94 -21.59
N ARG A 212 13.53 -3.25 -21.40
CA ARG A 212 12.22 -3.94 -21.38
C ARG A 212 11.95 -4.63 -20.02
N PRO A 213 11.57 -3.90 -18.97
CA PRO A 213 11.25 -4.50 -17.67
C PRO A 213 9.83 -5.09 -17.65
N THR A 214 9.62 -6.21 -16.95
CA THR A 214 8.26 -6.68 -16.63
C THR A 214 7.75 -6.11 -15.31
N ILE A 215 6.49 -5.70 -15.27
CA ILE A 215 5.77 -5.28 -14.05
C ILE A 215 4.51 -6.12 -13.86
N GLY A 216 4.16 -6.46 -12.62
CA GLY A 216 2.90 -7.15 -12.31
C GLY A 216 1.74 -6.19 -12.07
N ASP A 217 2.04 -4.95 -11.69
CA ASP A 217 1.03 -3.91 -11.51
C ASP A 217 0.57 -3.32 -12.85
N VAL A 218 -0.68 -3.57 -13.21
CA VAL A 218 -1.27 -3.08 -14.47
C VAL A 218 -1.60 -1.58 -14.40
N ARG A 219 -1.81 -1.02 -13.21
CA ARG A 219 -2.42 0.30 -13.03
C ARG A 219 -1.62 1.46 -13.65
N PRO A 220 -0.28 1.48 -13.66
CA PRO A 220 0.48 2.51 -14.37
C PRO A 220 0.25 2.55 -15.89
N THR A 221 -0.33 1.51 -16.48
CA THR A 221 -0.77 1.50 -17.89
C THR A 221 -2.09 2.25 -18.11
N ARG A 222 -2.86 2.51 -17.05
CA ARG A 222 -4.14 3.24 -17.07
C ARG A 222 -4.06 4.63 -16.44
N ASN A 223 -3.37 4.75 -15.29
CA ASN A 223 -3.35 5.97 -14.49
C ASN A 223 -1.94 6.26 -13.94
N ARG A 224 -1.40 7.46 -14.23
CA ARG A 224 -0.10 7.96 -13.72
C ARG A 224 -0.25 9.10 -12.71
N ASN A 225 -1.39 9.21 -12.04
CA ASN A 225 -1.63 10.23 -11.03
C ASN A 225 -0.78 9.90 -9.77
N PRO A 226 0.18 10.77 -9.38
CA PRO A 226 1.06 10.51 -8.24
C PRO A 226 0.36 10.56 -6.87
N ILE A 227 -0.87 11.10 -6.78
CA ILE A 227 -1.60 11.31 -5.52
C ILE A 227 -2.93 10.54 -5.40
N ALA A 228 -3.43 9.95 -6.49
CA ALA A 228 -4.68 9.18 -6.51
C ALA A 228 -4.68 8.01 -5.50
N VAL A 229 -5.82 7.70 -4.88
CA VAL A 229 -5.93 6.67 -3.81
C VAL A 229 -5.88 5.23 -4.33
N GLU A 230 -6.69 4.94 -5.34
CA GLU A 230 -6.95 3.56 -5.80
C GLU A 230 -5.80 3.01 -6.66
N HIS A 231 -5.10 3.89 -7.39
CA HIS A 231 -4.09 3.51 -8.36
C HIS A 231 -2.66 3.46 -7.82
N ARG A 232 -2.50 3.46 -6.49
CA ARG A 232 -1.19 3.57 -5.82
C ARG A 232 -0.34 2.31 -6.00
N SER A 233 0.76 2.45 -6.74
CA SER A 233 1.98 1.65 -6.59
C SER A 233 3.07 2.59 -6.06
N ARG A 234 3.84 2.19 -5.04
CA ARG A 234 4.92 3.05 -4.52
C ARG A 234 6.03 3.15 -5.57
N GLY A 235 5.99 4.22 -6.36
CA GLY A 235 7.19 4.88 -6.90
C GLY A 235 8.09 4.09 -7.86
N ARG A 236 7.57 3.11 -8.61
CA ARG A 236 8.37 2.53 -9.72
C ARG A 236 8.25 3.34 -11.00
N VAL A 237 7.02 3.67 -11.38
CA VAL A 237 6.72 4.41 -12.62
C VAL A 237 6.56 5.90 -12.35
N THR A 238 5.74 6.28 -11.36
CA THR A 238 5.48 7.71 -11.07
C THR A 238 6.75 8.46 -10.64
N ASP A 239 7.69 7.78 -9.98
CA ASP A 239 9.01 8.32 -9.62
C ASP A 239 9.92 8.61 -10.82
N LEU A 240 9.64 8.02 -11.99
CA LEU A 240 10.34 8.32 -13.25
C LEU A 240 9.78 9.56 -13.93
N LEU A 241 8.53 9.90 -13.63
CA LEU A 241 7.77 11.00 -14.23
C LEU A 241 7.79 12.27 -13.35
N TYR A 242 7.74 12.10 -12.04
CA TYR A 242 7.68 13.17 -11.05
C TYR A 242 8.86 13.09 -10.09
N GLU A 243 9.31 14.24 -9.60
CA GLU A 243 10.47 14.28 -8.71
C GLU A 243 10.34 15.27 -7.54
N PRO A 244 11.04 14.97 -6.43
CA PRO A 244 11.01 15.80 -5.24
C PRO A 244 12.18 16.79 -5.15
N LEU A 245 12.11 17.69 -4.16
CA LEU A 245 13.23 18.57 -3.80
C LEU A 245 14.47 17.78 -3.34
N LEU A 246 14.28 16.77 -2.49
CA LEU A 246 15.32 15.85 -2.01
C LEU A 246 14.96 14.39 -2.29
N ARG A 247 15.92 13.61 -2.80
CA ARG A 247 15.76 12.18 -3.12
C ARG A 247 16.59 11.30 -2.20
N ARG A 248 16.21 10.03 -2.00
CA ARG A 248 16.90 9.06 -1.13
C ARG A 248 17.33 7.79 -1.89
N PRO A 249 18.33 7.87 -2.79
CA PRO A 249 18.71 6.74 -3.64
C PRO A 249 19.32 5.55 -2.86
N ALA A 250 19.96 5.81 -1.71
CA ALA A 250 20.59 4.80 -0.85
C ALA A 250 20.30 5.07 0.65
N GLY A 251 19.09 5.56 0.97
CA GLY A 251 18.64 5.84 2.34
C GLY A 251 18.86 7.28 2.80
N ALA A 252 20.08 7.83 2.65
CA ALA A 252 20.35 9.23 2.99
C ALA A 252 19.73 10.20 1.95
N PRO A 253 19.12 11.32 2.39
CA PRO A 253 18.60 12.32 1.46
C PRO A 253 19.74 13.08 0.79
N VAL A 254 19.64 13.24 -0.53
CA VAL A 254 20.52 14.06 -1.36
C VAL A 254 19.69 15.14 -2.06
N PRO A 255 20.27 16.31 -2.37
CA PRO A 255 19.66 17.32 -3.25
C PRO A 255 19.22 16.69 -4.58
N TRP A 256 18.05 17.08 -5.07
CA TRP A 256 17.53 16.66 -6.37
C TRP A 256 17.01 17.88 -7.15
N LEU A 257 15.71 18.18 -7.20
CA LEU A 257 15.22 19.47 -7.74
C LEU A 257 15.79 20.67 -6.98
N ALA A 258 16.01 20.51 -5.67
CA ALA A 258 16.73 21.52 -4.91
C ALA A 258 18.21 21.52 -5.32
N ARG A 259 18.71 22.68 -5.74
CA ARG A 259 20.13 22.96 -5.87
C ARG A 259 20.75 23.16 -4.50
N THR A 260 20.10 23.96 -3.65
CA THR A 260 20.51 24.24 -2.27
C THR A 260 19.31 24.17 -1.32
N VAL A 261 19.58 23.86 -0.05
CA VAL A 261 18.59 23.94 1.04
C VAL A 261 19.29 24.55 2.24
N GLU A 262 19.03 25.83 2.47
CA GLU A 262 19.58 26.61 3.59
C GLU A 262 18.60 26.61 4.74
N TRP A 263 19.09 26.37 5.96
CA TRP A 263 18.23 26.19 7.14
C TRP A 263 18.48 27.31 8.13
N GLU A 264 17.40 27.87 8.66
CA GLU A 264 17.41 28.82 9.77
C GLU A 264 16.66 28.21 10.94
N THR A 265 17.13 28.47 12.17
CA THR A 265 16.50 28.01 13.41
C THR A 265 15.75 29.16 14.08
N ASP A 266 14.69 28.83 14.82
CA ASP A 266 13.88 29.76 15.64
C ASP A 266 13.17 30.91 14.89
N PRO A 267 12.08 30.63 14.14
CA PRO A 267 11.48 29.31 13.90
C PRO A 267 12.25 28.50 12.85
N LEU A 268 12.10 27.17 12.86
CA LEU A 268 12.75 26.32 11.86
C LEU A 268 12.15 26.61 10.48
N THR A 269 13.00 27.07 9.57
CA THR A 269 12.64 27.31 8.16
C THR A 269 13.73 26.80 7.23
N ALA A 270 13.35 26.58 5.97
CA ALA A 270 14.29 26.26 4.90
C ALA A 270 14.05 27.13 3.67
N THR A 271 15.11 27.75 3.16
CA THR A 271 15.12 28.42 1.86
C THR A 271 15.68 27.46 0.82
N VAL A 272 14.92 27.22 -0.25
CA VAL A 272 15.22 26.25 -1.30
C VAL A 272 15.40 26.99 -2.63
N THR A 273 16.61 26.91 -3.18
CA THR A 273 16.89 27.33 -4.56
C THR A 273 16.75 26.13 -5.48
N LEU A 274 16.00 26.28 -6.57
CA LEU A 274 15.75 25.20 -7.53
C LEU A 274 16.83 25.10 -8.60
N ARG A 275 16.98 23.90 -9.17
CA ARG A 275 17.69 23.70 -10.42
C ARG A 275 16.84 24.17 -11.59
N GLU A 276 17.51 24.55 -12.67
CA GLU A 276 16.83 24.91 -13.92
C GLU A 276 16.49 23.64 -14.69
N THR A 277 15.19 23.36 -14.82
CA THR A 277 14.69 22.26 -15.65
C THR A 277 13.27 22.60 -16.10
N PRO A 278 12.86 22.19 -17.31
CA PRO A 278 11.48 22.31 -17.71
C PRO A 278 10.63 21.12 -17.23
N TRP A 279 9.34 21.35 -17.10
CA TRP A 279 8.30 20.34 -17.15
C TRP A 279 8.32 19.63 -18.52
N HIS A 280 7.72 18.44 -18.61
CA HIS A 280 7.65 17.66 -19.85
C HIS A 280 6.94 18.38 -21.02
N ASP A 281 6.12 19.39 -20.71
CA ASP A 281 5.45 20.26 -21.69
C ASP A 281 6.28 21.50 -22.11
N GLY A 282 7.49 21.64 -21.56
CA GLY A 282 8.45 22.70 -21.90
C GLY A 282 8.39 23.95 -21.02
N ARG A 283 7.40 24.10 -20.14
CA ARG A 283 7.37 25.23 -19.19
C ARG A 283 8.47 25.06 -18.12
N PRO A 284 9.09 26.14 -17.62
CA PRO A 284 10.09 26.00 -16.55
C PRO A 284 9.43 25.54 -15.24
N VAL A 285 10.12 24.69 -14.47
CA VAL A 285 9.77 24.42 -13.07
C VAL A 285 10.08 25.68 -12.26
N ALA A 286 9.07 26.23 -11.60
CA ALA A 286 9.17 27.50 -10.86
C ALA A 286 9.04 27.31 -9.34
N PRO A 287 9.57 28.24 -8.54
CA PRO A 287 9.29 28.31 -7.11
C PRO A 287 7.80 28.31 -6.76
N SER A 288 6.96 28.90 -7.61
CA SER A 288 5.50 28.90 -7.43
C SER A 288 4.90 27.50 -7.49
N ASP A 289 5.41 26.61 -8.37
CA ASP A 289 4.96 25.21 -8.43
C ASP A 289 5.18 24.48 -7.11
N VAL A 290 6.30 24.77 -6.42
CA VAL A 290 6.60 24.17 -5.11
C VAL A 290 5.68 24.71 -4.02
N ALA A 291 5.49 26.03 -3.97
CA ALA A 291 4.57 26.65 -3.01
C ALA A 291 3.13 26.16 -3.22
N PHE A 292 2.68 26.12 -4.48
CA PHE A 292 1.43 25.52 -4.90
C PHE A 292 1.33 24.06 -4.45
N THR A 293 2.36 23.25 -4.72
CA THR A 293 2.35 21.82 -4.37
C THR A 293 2.08 21.61 -2.88
N TYR A 294 2.77 22.34 -1.99
CA TYR A 294 2.54 22.17 -0.56
C TYR A 294 1.14 22.61 -0.12
N ALA A 295 0.63 23.72 -0.67
CA ALA A 295 -0.74 24.16 -0.41
C ALA A 295 -1.78 23.14 -0.91
N PHE A 296 -1.62 22.68 -2.15
CA PHE A 296 -2.51 21.74 -2.82
C PHE A 296 -2.50 20.34 -2.17
N LEU A 297 -1.35 19.86 -1.70
CA LEU A 297 -1.31 18.60 -0.98
C LEU A 297 -1.89 18.72 0.43
N ALA A 298 -1.77 19.88 1.08
CA ALA A 298 -2.39 20.14 2.38
C ALA A 298 -3.92 20.25 2.27
N ASP A 299 -4.42 20.79 1.17
CA ASP A 299 -5.84 20.86 0.81
C ASP A 299 -6.00 20.85 -0.71
N THR A 300 -6.40 19.70 -1.26
CA THR A 300 -6.59 19.53 -2.70
C THR A 300 -7.74 20.36 -3.24
N SER A 301 -8.64 20.87 -2.38
CA SER A 301 -9.72 21.78 -2.80
C SER A 301 -9.26 23.23 -2.91
N LEU A 302 -8.06 23.55 -2.41
CA LEU A 302 -7.54 24.93 -2.32
C LEU A 302 -8.53 25.88 -1.62
N GLY A 303 -9.25 25.41 -0.61
CA GLY A 303 -10.30 26.16 0.09
C GLY A 303 -11.62 26.30 -0.68
N GLY A 304 -11.79 25.57 -1.78
CA GLY A 304 -13.04 25.51 -2.55
C GLY A 304 -14.16 24.71 -1.90
N MET A 305 -13.84 23.93 -0.85
CA MET A 305 -14.80 23.17 -0.05
C MET A 305 -14.85 23.65 1.41
N ASP A 306 -15.95 23.35 2.10
CA ASP A 306 -16.16 23.73 3.50
C ASP A 306 -15.14 23.08 4.46
N THR A 307 -14.65 21.89 4.11
CA THR A 307 -13.64 21.16 4.88
C THR A 307 -12.42 20.90 4.00
N PRO A 308 -11.20 21.16 4.49
CA PRO A 308 -9.98 20.85 3.75
C PRO A 308 -9.91 19.38 3.34
N VAL A 309 -9.45 19.11 2.12
CA VAL A 309 -9.31 17.76 1.56
C VAL A 309 -7.83 17.42 1.40
N PRO A 310 -7.13 17.05 2.49
CA PRO A 310 -5.70 16.78 2.42
C PRO A 310 -5.43 15.54 1.57
N THR A 311 -4.28 15.53 0.89
CA THR A 311 -3.85 14.32 0.20
C THR A 311 -3.65 13.20 1.24
N PRO A 312 -4.17 11.99 0.98
CA PRO A 312 -3.84 10.85 1.82
C PRO A 312 -2.39 10.37 1.58
N TRP A 313 -1.79 10.74 0.45
CA TRP A 313 -0.45 10.31 0.07
C TRP A 313 0.62 11.17 0.75
N ARG A 314 1.51 10.56 1.55
CA ARG A 314 2.55 11.27 2.34
C ARG A 314 2.02 12.41 3.22
N ARG A 315 0.77 12.32 3.69
CA ARG A 315 0.15 13.31 4.59
C ARG A 315 0.99 13.62 5.83
N GLY A 316 1.65 12.60 6.39
CA GLY A 316 2.57 12.78 7.52
C GLY A 316 3.78 13.67 7.19
N ALA A 317 4.26 13.67 5.95
CA ALA A 317 5.33 14.54 5.48
C ALA A 317 4.82 15.94 5.10
N VAL A 318 3.64 16.03 4.45
CA VAL A 318 3.01 17.30 4.08
C VAL A 318 2.63 18.11 5.33
N SER A 319 2.04 17.46 6.35
CA SER A 319 1.69 18.07 7.64
C SER A 319 2.88 18.48 8.52
N LEU A 320 4.10 18.43 8.01
CA LEU A 320 5.27 19.05 8.65
C LEU A 320 5.50 20.49 8.18
N VAL A 321 4.84 20.93 7.11
CA VAL A 321 4.99 22.26 6.53
C VAL A 321 3.83 23.14 7.00
N ASP A 322 4.14 24.21 7.73
CA ASP A 322 3.17 25.21 8.17
C ASP A 322 2.91 26.28 7.12
N GLY A 323 3.88 26.48 6.21
CA GLY A 323 3.75 27.44 5.12
C GLY A 323 4.84 27.29 4.08
N ALA A 324 4.49 27.60 2.83
CA ALA A 324 5.40 27.67 1.70
C ALA A 324 5.14 28.97 0.93
N ALA A 325 6.18 29.76 0.71
CA ALA A 325 6.06 31.05 0.01
C ALA A 325 7.27 31.30 -0.89
N VAL A 326 7.05 32.04 -1.97
CA VAL A 326 8.15 32.51 -2.83
C VAL A 326 8.74 33.79 -2.25
N VAL A 327 10.06 33.80 -2.03
CA VAL A 327 10.82 34.94 -1.50
C VAL A 327 12.07 35.11 -2.36
N ASP A 328 12.22 36.28 -2.99
CA ASP A 328 13.38 36.64 -3.83
C ASP A 328 13.72 35.61 -4.94
N GLY A 329 12.71 34.90 -5.46
CA GLY A 329 12.90 33.87 -6.50
C GLY A 329 13.24 32.48 -5.97
N ASP A 330 13.28 32.30 -4.65
CA ASP A 330 13.43 31.00 -3.98
C ASP A 330 12.15 30.62 -3.22
N VAL A 331 12.08 29.38 -2.72
CA VAL A 331 10.96 28.90 -1.90
C VAL A 331 11.37 28.88 -0.44
N ARG A 332 10.67 29.62 0.42
CA ARG A 332 10.80 29.55 1.87
C ARG A 332 9.72 28.63 2.45
N LEU A 333 10.15 27.59 3.14
CA LEU A 333 9.31 26.63 3.85
C LEU A 333 9.41 26.87 5.36
N ALA A 334 8.28 26.96 6.05
CA ALA A 334 8.19 26.97 7.51
C ALA A 334 7.69 25.61 8.00
N PHE A 335 8.21 25.12 9.12
CA PHE A 335 7.93 23.77 9.61
C PHE A 335 7.28 23.74 10.99
N ALA A 336 6.36 22.77 11.17
CA ALA A 336 5.68 22.46 12.43
C ALA A 336 6.58 21.82 13.50
N THR A 337 7.86 21.65 13.20
CA THR A 337 8.87 21.02 14.06
C THR A 337 10.12 21.90 14.07
N ASP A 338 10.82 21.92 15.19
CA ASP A 338 12.14 22.53 15.35
C ASP A 338 13.30 21.57 14.99
N HIS A 339 13.00 20.29 14.70
CA HIS A 339 13.99 19.29 14.33
C HIS A 339 14.21 19.21 12.81
N ARG A 340 15.36 19.70 12.35
CA ARG A 340 15.79 19.63 10.93
C ARG A 340 15.65 18.25 10.29
N GLU A 341 16.04 17.18 10.99
CA GLU A 341 15.97 15.81 10.45
C GLU A 341 14.53 15.31 10.28
N VAL A 342 13.58 15.85 11.06
CA VAL A 342 12.16 15.61 10.89
C VAL A 342 11.64 16.44 9.70
N ALA A 343 11.94 17.74 9.67
CA ALA A 343 11.54 18.65 8.60
C ALA A 343 12.00 18.20 7.19
N ARG A 344 13.21 17.63 7.06
CA ARG A 344 13.73 17.06 5.81
C ARG A 344 12.83 15.99 5.17
N ARG A 345 11.89 15.40 5.90
CA ARG A 345 10.93 14.42 5.38
C ARG A 345 9.92 15.07 4.43
N ALA A 346 9.54 16.31 4.70
CA ALA A 346 8.64 17.10 3.85
C ALA A 346 9.19 17.33 2.45
N LEU A 347 10.52 17.38 2.30
CA LEU A 347 11.20 17.70 1.04
C LEU A 347 11.25 16.54 0.04
N SER A 348 10.66 15.38 0.37
CA SER A 348 10.66 14.22 -0.53
C SER A 348 9.36 14.02 -1.31
N VAL A 349 8.35 14.88 -1.15
CA VAL A 349 7.10 14.84 -1.95
C VAL A 349 7.37 15.27 -3.41
N PRO A 350 6.70 14.68 -4.43
CA PRO A 350 6.80 15.11 -5.82
C PRO A 350 6.28 16.52 -5.95
N ILE A 351 6.99 17.32 -6.73
CA ILE A 351 6.51 18.64 -7.12
C ILE A 351 5.53 18.47 -8.28
N LEU A 352 4.42 19.19 -8.21
CA LEU A 352 3.32 19.14 -9.17
C LEU A 352 3.28 20.46 -9.96
N PRO A 353 3.08 20.42 -11.30
CA PRO A 353 2.93 21.63 -12.09
C PRO A 353 1.63 22.36 -11.75
N GLU A 354 1.73 23.59 -11.24
CA GLU A 354 0.59 24.40 -10.83
C GLU A 354 -0.44 24.55 -11.95
N HIS A 355 0.05 24.78 -13.18
CA HIS A 355 -0.78 25.00 -14.36
C HIS A 355 -1.55 23.78 -14.87
N VAL A 356 -1.32 22.60 -14.30
CA VAL A 356 -2.07 21.37 -14.61
C VAL A 356 -2.96 21.00 -13.44
N TRP A 357 -2.41 21.00 -12.22
CA TRP A 357 -3.08 20.43 -11.06
C TRP A 357 -4.11 21.36 -10.43
N SER A 358 -3.98 22.67 -10.62
CA SER A 358 -4.99 23.64 -10.16
C SER A 358 -6.36 23.43 -10.83
N GLU A 359 -6.40 22.85 -12.03
CA GLU A 359 -7.65 22.52 -12.74
C GLU A 359 -8.43 21.36 -12.10
N TYR A 360 -7.83 20.63 -11.15
CA TYR A 360 -8.43 19.45 -10.50
C TYR A 360 -8.82 19.68 -9.04
N ALA A 361 -8.87 20.94 -8.61
CA ALA A 361 -9.23 21.31 -7.24
C ALA A 361 -10.75 21.20 -6.96
N ASP A 362 -11.57 21.12 -8.01
CA ASP A 362 -13.02 21.05 -7.88
C ASP A 362 -13.50 19.71 -7.29
N ALA A 363 -14.74 19.72 -6.79
CA ALA A 363 -15.42 18.52 -6.32
C ALA A 363 -15.49 17.45 -7.41
N ALA A 364 -15.17 16.21 -7.05
CA ALA A 364 -15.31 15.10 -7.97
C ALA A 364 -16.80 14.82 -8.24
N ASP A 365 -17.22 15.03 -9.49
CA ASP A 365 -18.50 14.55 -10.00
C ASP A 365 -18.26 13.39 -10.97
N VAL A 366 -18.56 12.17 -10.52
CA VAL A 366 -18.44 10.96 -11.35
C VAL A 366 -19.82 10.36 -11.54
N ALA A 367 -20.37 10.50 -12.75
CA ALA A 367 -21.68 9.99 -13.09
C ALA A 367 -21.83 8.49 -12.75
N GLY A 368 -22.72 8.17 -11.81
CA GLY A 368 -23.03 6.80 -11.40
C GLY A 368 -22.09 6.18 -10.37
N VAL A 369 -21.20 6.97 -9.75
CA VAL A 369 -20.33 6.54 -8.65
C VAL A 369 -20.58 7.45 -7.45
N ASP A 370 -20.94 6.87 -6.31
CA ASP A 370 -20.94 7.58 -5.03
C ASP A 370 -19.47 7.87 -4.65
N VAL A 371 -18.95 9.02 -5.05
CA VAL A 371 -17.67 9.51 -4.54
C VAL A 371 -17.91 9.94 -3.09
N ALA A 372 -17.00 9.57 -2.18
CA ALA A 372 -17.09 9.99 -0.79
C ALA A 372 -17.24 11.52 -0.72
N GLU A 373 -18.22 11.99 0.06
CA GLU A 373 -18.47 13.41 0.29
C GLU A 373 -17.15 14.09 0.74
N GLY A 374 -16.79 15.21 0.10
CA GLY A 374 -15.51 15.89 0.36
C GLY A 374 -14.30 15.33 -0.40
N THR A 375 -14.46 14.74 -1.59
CA THR A 375 -13.35 14.32 -2.46
C THR A 375 -13.23 15.23 -3.68
N THR A 376 -12.00 15.61 -4.05
CA THR A 376 -11.68 16.42 -5.24
C THR A 376 -11.36 15.56 -6.46
N GLU A 377 -11.48 16.12 -7.65
CA GLU A 377 -11.07 15.46 -8.90
C GLU A 377 -9.61 14.96 -8.82
N ALA A 378 -8.73 15.74 -8.20
CA ALA A 378 -7.31 15.43 -8.04
C ALA A 378 -7.02 14.04 -7.44
N LEU A 379 -7.90 13.56 -6.56
CA LEU A 379 -7.70 12.31 -5.81
C LEU A 379 -8.25 11.07 -6.52
N VAL A 380 -9.17 11.23 -7.47
CA VAL A 380 -9.88 10.12 -8.11
C VAL A 380 -9.69 10.06 -9.63
N ARG A 381 -9.33 11.18 -10.26
CA ARG A 381 -9.17 11.26 -11.71
C ARG A 381 -7.93 10.50 -12.19
N SER A 382 -8.10 9.87 -13.36
CA SER A 382 -6.99 9.27 -14.08
C SER A 382 -6.14 10.33 -14.78
N ASN A 383 -4.83 10.24 -14.59
CA ASN A 383 -3.85 11.08 -15.28
C ASN A 383 -3.21 10.24 -16.40
N GLU A 384 -3.88 10.19 -17.55
CA GLU A 384 -3.46 9.38 -18.70
C GLU A 384 -2.25 9.99 -19.41
N ASP A 385 -2.20 11.32 -19.54
CA ASP A 385 -1.11 12.08 -20.17
C ASP A 385 -0.36 12.92 -19.12
N PRO A 386 0.52 12.29 -18.30
CA PRO A 386 1.17 12.98 -17.19
C PRO A 386 2.16 14.04 -17.69
N VAL A 387 2.00 15.25 -17.18
CA VAL A 387 3.05 16.28 -17.21
C VAL A 387 3.78 16.23 -15.87
N GLY A 388 5.06 15.89 -15.91
CA GLY A 388 5.96 15.88 -14.75
C GLY A 388 7.31 16.53 -15.09
N SER A 389 8.24 16.48 -14.15
CA SER A 389 9.59 17.07 -14.29
C SER A 389 10.70 16.03 -14.24
N GLY A 390 10.34 14.75 -14.17
CA GLY A 390 11.28 13.64 -14.04
C GLY A 390 12.19 13.44 -15.25
N PRO A 391 13.25 12.62 -15.12
CA PRO A 391 14.22 12.38 -16.18
C PRO A 391 13.65 11.63 -17.39
N LEU A 392 12.51 10.95 -17.23
CA LEU A 392 11.80 10.29 -18.33
C LEU A 392 10.41 10.94 -18.50
N ARG A 393 9.95 11.04 -19.74
CA ARG A 393 8.59 11.48 -20.08
C ARG A 393 7.74 10.34 -20.63
N PHE A 394 6.43 10.49 -20.49
CA PHE A 394 5.46 9.56 -21.06
C PHE A 394 5.45 9.62 -22.60
N VAL A 395 5.31 8.44 -23.22
CA VAL A 395 5.16 8.31 -24.69
C VAL A 395 3.81 7.71 -25.04
N ALA A 396 3.52 6.52 -24.51
CA ALA A 396 2.31 5.78 -24.84
C ALA A 396 2.04 4.69 -23.80
N ALA A 397 0.79 4.24 -23.73
CA ALA A 397 0.43 3.03 -23.02
C ALA A 397 -0.68 2.26 -23.75
N ASP A 398 -0.60 0.94 -23.66
CA ASP A 398 -1.69 0.03 -23.99
C ASP A 398 -2.27 -0.47 -22.66
N PRO A 399 -3.50 -0.08 -22.28
CA PRO A 399 -4.12 -0.49 -21.03
C PRO A 399 -3.99 -1.99 -20.78
N ASP A 400 -3.55 -2.34 -19.57
CA ASP A 400 -3.29 -3.71 -19.08
C ASP A 400 -2.16 -4.47 -19.76
N ARG A 401 -1.43 -3.83 -20.67
CA ARG A 401 -0.41 -4.52 -21.50
C ARG A 401 0.95 -3.88 -21.42
N SER A 402 1.05 -2.58 -21.70
CA SER A 402 2.37 -1.94 -21.74
C SER A 402 2.34 -0.45 -21.44
N LEU A 403 3.50 0.06 -21.01
CA LEU A 403 3.76 1.48 -20.80
C LEU A 403 5.14 1.82 -21.34
N THR A 404 5.24 2.85 -22.18
CA THR A 404 6.50 3.32 -22.74
C THR A 404 6.82 4.71 -22.21
N LEU A 405 8.02 4.87 -21.65
CA LEU A 405 8.62 6.15 -21.31
C LEU A 405 9.91 6.33 -22.11
N GLU A 406 10.27 7.57 -22.41
CA GLU A 406 11.54 7.91 -23.06
C GLU A 406 12.31 8.96 -22.28
N ARG A 407 13.62 9.02 -22.52
CA ARG A 407 14.48 10.04 -21.94
C ARG A 407 13.94 11.43 -22.28
N PHE A 408 13.90 12.31 -21.28
CA PHE A 408 13.57 13.71 -21.49
C PHE A 408 14.87 14.51 -21.61
N GLU A 409 15.35 14.72 -22.85
CA GLU A 409 16.65 15.36 -23.12
C GLU A 409 16.90 16.69 -22.38
N PRO A 410 15.91 17.59 -22.20
CA PRO A 410 16.13 18.87 -21.51
C PRO A 410 16.36 18.76 -19.99
N HIS A 411 16.29 17.57 -19.41
CA HIS A 411 16.39 17.38 -17.96
C HIS A 411 17.77 17.74 -17.39
N PHE A 412 17.81 18.42 -16.24
CA PHE A 412 19.07 18.90 -15.62
C PHE A 412 20.08 17.79 -15.31
N LEU A 413 19.63 16.55 -15.03
CA LEU A 413 20.53 15.42 -14.77
C LEU A 413 21.49 15.13 -15.92
N TYR A 414 21.14 15.55 -17.13
CA TYR A 414 21.91 15.30 -18.35
C TYR A 414 22.82 16.49 -18.72
N GLY A 415 22.74 17.58 -17.95
CA GLY A 415 23.59 18.75 -18.07
C GLY A 415 24.57 18.88 -16.90
N ASP A 416 25.04 20.11 -16.67
CA ASP A 416 26.12 20.40 -15.72
C ASP A 416 25.63 20.69 -14.28
N ASP A 417 24.34 21.02 -14.11
CA ASP A 417 23.76 21.37 -12.81
C ASP A 417 23.38 20.13 -11.99
N THR A 418 24.37 19.30 -11.63
CA THR A 418 24.16 18.04 -10.88
C THR A 418 24.89 18.00 -9.53
N GLY A 419 25.39 19.14 -9.05
CA GLY A 419 26.14 19.23 -7.79
C GLY A 419 25.39 18.65 -6.58
N GLY A 420 26.03 17.77 -5.82
CA GLY A 420 25.43 17.09 -4.66
C GLY A 420 24.66 15.80 -5.00
N ILE A 421 24.50 15.47 -6.29
CA ILE A 421 23.93 14.20 -6.75
C ILE A 421 25.06 13.18 -6.93
N PRO A 422 24.91 11.93 -6.44
CA PRO A 422 25.91 10.89 -6.67
C PRO A 422 26.18 10.65 -8.16
N GLY A 423 27.46 10.60 -8.56
CA GLY A 423 27.89 10.46 -9.96
C GLY A 423 27.18 9.36 -10.77
N PRO A 424 26.97 8.14 -10.25
CA PRO A 424 26.22 7.08 -10.94
C PRO A 424 24.74 7.38 -11.23
N LEU A 425 24.22 8.53 -10.78
CA LEU A 425 22.85 8.99 -11.03
C LEU A 425 22.80 10.22 -11.95
N THR A 426 23.95 10.66 -12.46
CA THR A 426 24.11 11.82 -13.33
C THR A 426 24.47 11.38 -14.74
N GLY A 427 24.14 12.21 -15.72
CA GLY A 427 24.30 11.91 -17.14
C GLY A 427 23.13 11.10 -17.72
N PRO A 428 23.06 10.99 -19.05
CA PRO A 428 22.02 10.21 -19.71
C PRO A 428 22.03 8.74 -19.26
N PRO A 429 20.87 8.12 -18.98
CA PRO A 429 20.80 6.69 -18.69
C PRO A 429 21.28 5.87 -19.89
N ALA A 430 21.62 4.61 -19.65
CA ALA A 430 22.15 3.72 -20.67
C ALA A 430 21.13 3.29 -21.76
N PHE A 431 19.88 3.71 -21.63
CA PHE A 431 18.79 3.51 -22.59
C PHE A 431 18.19 4.86 -23.03
N ASP A 432 17.61 4.90 -24.22
CA ASP A 432 16.79 6.04 -24.65
C ASP A 432 15.31 5.86 -24.28
N ARG A 433 14.87 4.60 -24.15
CA ARG A 433 13.48 4.23 -23.87
C ARG A 433 13.40 3.10 -22.86
N VAL A 434 12.37 3.13 -22.03
CA VAL A 434 11.97 2.00 -21.18
C VAL A 434 10.54 1.60 -21.54
N ALA A 435 10.35 0.34 -21.89
CA ALA A 435 9.07 -0.25 -22.29
C ALA A 435 8.66 -1.31 -21.26
N PHE A 436 7.83 -0.90 -20.31
CA PHE A 436 7.27 -1.78 -19.30
C PHE A 436 6.23 -2.71 -19.93
N THR A 437 6.37 -4.01 -19.70
CA THR A 437 5.37 -5.02 -20.10
C THR A 437 4.67 -5.57 -18.87
N VAL A 438 3.34 -5.62 -18.91
CA VAL A 438 2.54 -6.20 -17.84
C VAL A 438 2.63 -7.72 -17.87
N ALA A 439 3.07 -8.29 -16.76
CA ALA A 439 3.11 -9.72 -16.51
C ALA A 439 2.16 -10.05 -15.34
N PRO A 440 0.98 -10.64 -15.59
CA PRO A 440 -0.06 -10.82 -14.57
C PRO A 440 0.29 -11.85 -13.48
N SER A 441 1.44 -12.52 -13.61
CA SER A 441 1.95 -13.49 -12.64
C SER A 441 3.47 -13.58 -12.74
N ASP A 442 4.11 -14.12 -11.70
CA ASP A 442 5.53 -14.43 -11.70
C ASP A 442 5.93 -15.42 -12.81
N ALA A 443 5.01 -16.32 -13.19
CA ALA A 443 5.16 -17.27 -14.27
C ALA A 443 5.24 -16.57 -15.63
N ALA A 444 4.28 -15.67 -15.90
CA ALA A 444 4.27 -14.88 -17.13
C ALA A 444 5.51 -13.99 -17.23
N ALA A 445 5.97 -13.41 -16.11
CA ALA A 445 7.20 -12.60 -16.08
C ALA A 445 8.43 -13.43 -16.45
N ALA A 446 8.56 -14.64 -15.90
CA ALA A 446 9.65 -15.56 -16.23
C ALA A 446 9.58 -16.03 -17.70
N GLU A 447 8.38 -16.30 -18.23
CA GLU A 447 8.20 -16.70 -19.63
C GLU A 447 8.61 -15.58 -20.61
N LEU A 448 8.22 -14.33 -20.35
CA LEU A 448 8.64 -13.17 -21.15
C LEU A 448 10.17 -12.97 -21.12
N LEU A 449 10.78 -13.16 -19.94
CA LEU A 449 12.24 -13.08 -19.78
C LEU A 449 12.94 -14.19 -20.58
N GLU A 450 12.49 -15.45 -20.45
CA GLU A 450 13.06 -16.60 -21.16
C GLU A 450 12.89 -16.51 -22.69
N ALA A 451 11.79 -15.93 -23.16
CA ALA A 451 11.56 -15.65 -24.58
C ALA A 451 12.45 -14.51 -25.13
N GLY A 452 13.17 -13.79 -24.26
CA GLY A 452 13.97 -12.63 -24.61
C GLY A 452 13.15 -11.37 -24.91
N GLU A 453 11.84 -11.39 -24.59
CA GLU A 453 10.90 -10.27 -24.75
C GLU A 453 10.98 -9.27 -23.59
N ALA A 454 11.62 -9.66 -22.49
CA ALA A 454 11.96 -8.79 -21.36
C ALA A 454 13.46 -8.88 -21.04
N ASP A 455 14.00 -7.80 -20.47
CA ASP A 455 15.41 -7.71 -20.05
C ASP A 455 15.56 -7.90 -18.53
N VAL A 456 14.53 -7.57 -17.72
CA VAL A 456 14.57 -7.69 -16.26
C VAL A 456 13.18 -7.82 -15.64
N THR A 457 13.06 -8.59 -14.55
CA THR A 457 11.80 -8.73 -13.78
C THR A 457 11.69 -7.71 -12.65
N ALA A 458 11.09 -6.55 -12.91
CA ALA A 458 11.03 -5.43 -11.95
C ALA A 458 10.14 -5.67 -10.72
N ASP A 459 9.17 -6.59 -10.80
CA ASP A 459 8.36 -7.01 -9.65
C ASP A 459 8.86 -8.32 -9.02
N GLY A 460 9.89 -8.92 -9.62
CA GLY A 460 10.50 -10.16 -9.21
C GLY A 460 9.77 -11.42 -9.70
N ILE A 461 10.31 -12.57 -9.31
CA ILE A 461 9.80 -13.92 -9.60
C ILE A 461 9.74 -14.75 -8.32
N GLY A 462 8.83 -15.73 -8.25
CA GLY A 462 8.77 -16.64 -7.11
C GLY A 462 9.97 -17.60 -7.04
N ALA A 463 10.33 -18.00 -5.81
CA ALA A 463 11.43 -18.94 -5.56
C ALA A 463 11.31 -20.28 -6.30
N GLY A 464 10.09 -20.66 -6.70
CA GLY A 464 9.84 -21.85 -7.53
C GLY A 464 10.49 -21.81 -8.92
N ARG A 465 10.83 -20.62 -9.42
CA ARG A 465 11.41 -20.39 -10.77
C ARG A 465 12.94 -20.42 -10.79
N LEU A 466 13.58 -20.29 -9.62
CA LEU A 466 15.04 -20.22 -9.50
C LEU A 466 15.76 -21.36 -10.26
N PRO A 467 15.40 -22.65 -10.11
CA PRO A 467 16.16 -23.72 -10.76
C PRO A 467 16.14 -23.65 -12.29
N ARG A 468 15.13 -23.03 -12.89
CA ARG A 468 14.99 -22.87 -14.34
C ARG A 468 15.81 -21.67 -14.83
N VAL A 469 15.67 -20.53 -14.15
CA VAL A 469 16.45 -19.31 -14.46
C VAL A 469 17.95 -19.57 -14.28
N SER A 470 18.39 -20.20 -13.19
CA SER A 470 19.81 -20.50 -12.95
C SER A 470 20.48 -21.40 -13.99
N ARG A 471 19.70 -22.12 -14.81
CA ARG A 471 20.22 -23.02 -15.87
C ARG A 471 20.23 -22.36 -17.24
N THR A 472 19.68 -21.16 -17.37
CA THR A 472 19.61 -20.42 -18.62
C THR A 472 20.86 -19.55 -18.73
N GLU A 473 21.73 -19.86 -19.68
CA GLU A 473 22.96 -19.10 -19.91
C GLU A 473 22.63 -17.64 -20.30
N GLY A 474 23.31 -16.67 -19.69
CA GLY A 474 23.07 -15.23 -19.87
C GLY A 474 22.05 -14.60 -18.93
N LEU A 475 21.29 -15.40 -18.17
CA LEU A 475 20.41 -14.89 -17.10
C LEU A 475 21.10 -14.90 -15.74
N GLU A 476 21.07 -13.75 -15.07
CA GLU A 476 21.51 -13.60 -13.68
C GLU A 476 20.33 -13.53 -12.71
N LEU A 477 20.48 -14.16 -11.55
CA LEU A 477 19.56 -14.04 -10.43
C LEU A 477 20.01 -12.93 -9.48
N LEU A 478 19.10 -12.00 -9.20
CA LEU A 478 19.33 -10.87 -8.30
C LEU A 478 18.53 -11.11 -7.02
N LEU A 479 19.21 -11.33 -5.90
CA LEU A 479 18.58 -11.63 -4.62
C LEU A 479 18.87 -10.54 -3.58
N ALA A 480 17.83 -9.98 -2.96
CA ALA A 480 17.97 -9.08 -1.82
C ALA A 480 16.93 -9.35 -0.75
N ARG A 481 17.31 -9.12 0.50
CA ARG A 481 16.33 -8.96 1.57
C ARG A 481 15.52 -7.70 1.32
N ALA A 482 14.21 -7.74 1.60
CA ALA A 482 13.30 -6.65 1.29
C ALA A 482 12.51 -6.19 2.51
N GLU A 483 12.10 -4.92 2.49
CA GLU A 483 11.30 -4.30 3.55
C GLU A 483 9.80 -4.60 3.47
N PRO A 484 9.17 -4.79 2.30
CA PRO A 484 7.75 -5.13 2.26
C PRO A 484 7.45 -6.49 2.91
N PHE A 485 6.54 -6.51 3.89
CA PHE A 485 6.19 -7.67 4.71
C PHE A 485 4.76 -8.17 4.47
N TYR A 486 4.52 -9.45 4.69
CA TYR A 486 3.18 -10.03 4.74
C TYR A 486 2.54 -9.78 6.09
N MET A 487 1.24 -9.46 6.08
CA MET A 487 0.46 -9.29 7.29
C MET A 487 -0.96 -9.83 7.16
N VAL A 488 -1.57 -10.08 8.32
CA VAL A 488 -3.02 -10.21 8.49
C VAL A 488 -3.53 -8.91 9.08
N GLY A 489 -4.31 -8.15 8.32
CA GLY A 489 -4.94 -6.92 8.78
C GLY A 489 -6.32 -7.18 9.40
N TYR A 490 -6.60 -6.53 10.53
CA TYR A 490 -7.88 -6.64 11.23
C TYR A 490 -8.73 -5.39 11.00
N ASN A 491 -10.01 -5.54 10.70
CA ASN A 491 -10.93 -4.40 10.73
C ASN A 491 -11.33 -4.08 12.19
N CYS A 492 -10.56 -3.20 12.84
CA CYS A 492 -10.79 -2.78 14.23
C CYS A 492 -12.10 -2.03 14.44
N ARG A 493 -12.83 -1.68 13.36
CA ARG A 493 -14.12 -0.99 13.42
C ARG A 493 -15.30 -1.94 13.71
N ARG A 494 -15.15 -3.24 13.43
CA ARG A 494 -16.26 -4.20 13.45
C ARG A 494 -16.09 -5.25 14.56
N PRO A 495 -17.10 -5.52 15.40
CA PRO A 495 -17.07 -6.69 16.27
C PRO A 495 -17.00 -7.99 15.46
N PRO A 496 -16.30 -9.04 15.94
CA PRO A 496 -15.54 -9.10 17.20
C PRO A 496 -14.13 -8.50 17.11
N LEU A 497 -13.69 -8.08 15.93
CA LEU A 497 -12.33 -7.60 15.65
C LEU A 497 -12.03 -6.24 16.29
N SER A 498 -13.03 -5.47 16.72
CA SER A 498 -12.83 -4.29 17.57
C SER A 498 -12.26 -4.61 18.95
N ASN A 499 -12.41 -5.85 19.44
CA ASN A 499 -11.86 -6.30 20.71
C ASN A 499 -10.41 -6.77 20.55
N GLU A 500 -9.46 -6.06 21.18
CA GLU A 500 -8.04 -6.41 21.23
C GLU A 500 -7.80 -7.85 21.67
N ARG A 501 -8.52 -8.34 22.69
CA ARG A 501 -8.31 -9.70 23.21
C ARG A 501 -8.64 -10.75 22.17
N PHE A 502 -9.62 -10.50 21.32
CA PHE A 502 -9.95 -11.41 20.22
C PHE A 502 -8.84 -11.42 19.17
N ARG A 503 -8.37 -10.23 18.73
CA ARG A 503 -7.28 -10.12 17.76
C ARG A 503 -5.99 -10.77 18.25
N ARG A 504 -5.68 -10.66 19.55
CA ARG A 504 -4.55 -11.35 20.18
C ARG A 504 -4.68 -12.87 20.12
N VAL A 505 -5.88 -13.43 20.28
CA VAL A 505 -6.07 -14.89 20.09
C VAL A 505 -5.90 -15.27 18.63
N VAL A 506 -6.47 -14.50 17.69
CA VAL A 506 -6.33 -14.76 16.24
C VAL A 506 -4.86 -14.70 15.80
N ALA A 507 -4.08 -13.74 16.30
CA ALA A 507 -2.64 -13.62 16.03
C ALA A 507 -1.84 -14.86 16.47
N ARG A 508 -2.31 -15.55 17.52
CA ARG A 508 -1.73 -16.80 18.04
C ARG A 508 -2.20 -18.05 17.30
N LEU A 509 -3.06 -17.91 16.28
CA LEU A 509 -3.41 -19.00 15.36
C LEU A 509 -2.46 -19.07 14.16
N LEU A 510 -1.44 -18.20 14.11
CA LEU A 510 -0.45 -18.14 13.02
C LEU A 510 0.92 -18.63 13.51
N ASP A 511 1.30 -19.83 13.10
CA ASP A 511 2.67 -20.30 13.22
C ASP A 511 3.52 -19.71 12.07
N ARG A 512 4.21 -18.61 12.37
CA ARG A 512 5.02 -17.86 11.40
C ARG A 512 6.20 -18.69 10.90
N GLU A 513 6.84 -19.47 11.76
CA GLU A 513 8.00 -20.29 11.38
C GLU A 513 7.59 -21.40 10.42
N SER A 514 6.53 -22.13 10.76
CA SER A 514 5.98 -23.19 9.89
C SER A 514 5.46 -22.61 8.56
N LEU A 515 4.79 -21.46 8.60
CA LEU A 515 4.33 -20.76 7.40
C LEU A 515 5.49 -20.36 6.48
N VAL A 516 6.56 -19.80 7.04
CA VAL A 516 7.75 -19.40 6.29
C VAL A 516 8.44 -20.60 5.65
N SER A 517 8.69 -21.64 6.44
CA SER A 517 9.31 -22.88 5.99
C SER A 517 8.51 -23.56 4.87
N ALA A 518 7.19 -23.67 5.01
CA ALA A 518 6.33 -24.33 4.03
C ALA A 518 6.09 -23.50 2.75
N SER A 519 6.10 -22.17 2.86
CA SER A 519 5.63 -21.30 1.77
C SER A 519 6.75 -20.61 1.00
N PHE A 520 7.86 -20.26 1.64
CA PHE A 520 8.87 -19.36 1.05
C PHE A 520 10.17 -20.06 0.63
N ARG A 521 10.32 -21.38 0.87
CA ARG A 521 11.49 -22.17 0.44
C ARG A 521 12.84 -21.58 0.89
N GLY A 522 12.87 -20.93 2.05
CA GLY A 522 14.06 -20.27 2.60
C GLY A 522 14.30 -18.84 2.11
N TYR A 523 13.41 -18.26 1.31
CA TYR A 523 13.51 -16.88 0.79
C TYR A 523 12.57 -15.92 1.54
N ALA A 524 12.44 -16.10 2.84
CA ALA A 524 11.75 -15.17 3.72
C ALA A 524 12.22 -15.34 5.17
N ASP A 525 12.18 -14.26 5.91
CA ASP A 525 12.40 -14.21 7.35
C ASP A 525 11.03 -14.11 8.06
N ALA A 526 10.76 -15.01 9.01
CA ALA A 526 9.62 -14.85 9.92
C ALA A 526 9.83 -13.61 10.80
N ALA A 527 8.74 -12.90 11.13
CA ALA A 527 8.82 -11.70 11.95
C ALA A 527 7.50 -11.38 12.63
N GLU A 528 7.58 -10.68 13.76
CA GLU A 528 6.41 -10.11 14.46
C GLU A 528 6.38 -8.58 14.46
N ALA A 529 7.53 -7.92 14.29
CA ALA A 529 7.63 -6.46 14.19
C ALA A 529 7.57 -5.97 12.72
N PRO A 530 6.95 -4.79 12.46
CA PRO A 530 6.78 -4.26 11.10
C PRO A 530 8.03 -3.57 10.53
N LEU A 531 9.10 -3.40 11.33
CA LEU A 531 10.37 -2.84 10.87
C LEU A 531 11.51 -3.83 11.14
N ARG A 532 12.49 -3.82 10.23
CA ARG A 532 13.74 -4.59 10.32
C ARG A 532 14.85 -3.79 11.01
N PRO A 533 15.99 -4.43 11.38
CA PRO A 533 17.15 -3.71 11.90
C PRO A 533 17.56 -2.58 10.95
N PRO A 534 17.96 -1.41 11.48
CA PRO A 534 18.27 -1.15 12.89
C PRO A 534 17.06 -0.74 13.76
N TRP A 535 15.83 -0.79 13.24
CA TRP A 535 14.65 -0.30 13.96
C TRP A 535 13.87 -1.39 14.69
N THR A 536 14.19 -2.67 14.50
CA THR A 536 13.53 -3.75 15.26
C THR A 536 13.95 -3.69 16.73
N PRO A 537 13.00 -3.67 17.68
CA PRO A 537 13.33 -3.74 19.10
C PRO A 537 13.99 -5.07 19.42
N GLU A 538 14.99 -5.08 20.30
CA GLU A 538 15.69 -6.32 20.70
C GLU A 538 14.72 -7.39 21.24
N ALA A 539 13.73 -6.96 22.04
CA ALA A 539 12.70 -7.83 22.59
C ALA A 539 11.73 -8.43 21.55
N LEU A 540 11.70 -7.88 20.32
CA LEU A 540 10.88 -8.37 19.21
C LEU A 540 11.74 -8.89 18.06
N ALA A 541 13.06 -9.05 18.29
CA ALA A 541 13.94 -9.66 17.32
C ALA A 541 13.56 -11.15 17.21
N TRP A 542 13.29 -11.60 15.99
CA TRP A 542 12.83 -12.97 15.78
C TRP A 542 13.89 -13.99 16.21
N ASP A 543 13.54 -14.82 17.19
CA ASP A 543 14.39 -15.90 17.72
C ASP A 543 13.79 -17.31 17.50
N GLY A 544 12.73 -17.40 16.70
CA GLY A 544 11.90 -18.61 16.53
C GLY A 544 10.58 -18.53 17.30
N THR A 545 10.46 -17.60 18.24
CA THR A 545 9.23 -17.37 19.00
C THR A 545 8.69 -15.95 18.82
N ALA A 546 7.38 -15.79 19.00
CA ALA A 546 6.70 -14.50 18.99
C ALA A 546 6.27 -14.14 20.42
N GLU A 547 6.16 -12.85 20.73
CA GLU A 547 5.62 -12.32 21.99
C GLU A 547 4.19 -12.83 22.27
N LEU A 548 3.43 -13.11 21.20
CA LEU A 548 2.19 -13.87 21.24
C LEU A 548 2.42 -15.26 20.61
N PRO A 549 2.84 -16.27 21.39
CA PRO A 549 3.21 -17.57 20.85
C PRO A 549 2.03 -18.29 20.20
N PHE A 550 2.33 -19.04 19.15
CA PHE A 550 1.38 -19.93 18.49
C PHE A 550 0.75 -20.90 19.50
N LEU A 551 -0.57 -21.11 19.39
CA LEU A 551 -1.34 -22.02 20.23
C LEU A 551 -1.24 -23.46 19.73
N GLY A 552 -0.01 -23.97 19.63
CA GLY A 552 0.28 -25.29 19.09
C GLY A 552 1.77 -25.48 18.83
N GLU A 553 2.11 -26.50 18.05
CA GLU A 553 3.49 -26.86 17.75
C GLU A 553 3.62 -27.28 16.28
N ALA A 554 4.72 -26.86 15.62
CA ALA A 554 5.08 -27.25 14.26
C ALA A 554 3.92 -27.15 13.25
N GLY A 555 3.21 -26.02 13.26
CA GLY A 555 2.09 -25.71 12.38
C GLY A 555 0.79 -26.41 12.73
N THR A 556 0.77 -27.22 13.79
CA THR A 556 -0.42 -27.94 14.25
C THR A 556 -1.03 -27.25 15.45
N LEU A 557 -2.26 -26.76 15.31
CA LEU A 557 -3.01 -26.10 16.38
C LEU A 557 -3.39 -27.07 17.50
N ASP A 558 -3.14 -26.67 18.74
CA ASP A 558 -3.80 -27.24 19.92
C ASP A 558 -5.19 -26.60 20.07
N VAL A 559 -6.21 -27.35 19.68
CA VAL A 559 -7.61 -26.92 19.68
C VAL A 559 -8.09 -26.54 21.08
N GLU A 560 -7.68 -27.27 22.13
CA GLU A 560 -8.12 -26.99 23.49
C GLU A 560 -7.45 -25.73 24.04
N ALA A 561 -6.17 -25.52 23.73
CA ALA A 561 -5.48 -24.27 24.05
C ALA A 561 -6.12 -23.07 23.33
N ALA A 562 -6.48 -23.23 22.05
CA ALA A 562 -7.19 -22.19 21.29
C ALA A 562 -8.56 -21.85 21.88
N ARG A 563 -9.34 -22.88 22.25
CA ARG A 563 -10.64 -22.71 22.91
C ARG A 563 -10.52 -22.00 24.25
N ALA A 564 -9.58 -22.41 25.08
CA ALA A 564 -9.30 -21.77 26.36
C ALA A 564 -8.89 -20.30 26.18
N ALA A 565 -8.11 -19.98 25.15
CA ALA A 565 -7.71 -18.61 24.85
C ALA A 565 -8.92 -17.74 24.44
N PHE A 566 -9.82 -18.24 23.57
CA PHE A 566 -11.06 -17.53 23.24
C PHE A 566 -12.00 -17.36 24.44
N GLN A 567 -12.12 -18.37 25.30
CA GLN A 567 -12.89 -18.27 26.55
C GLN A 567 -12.30 -17.23 27.51
N GLY A 568 -10.97 -17.22 27.67
CA GLY A 568 -10.25 -16.20 28.45
C GLY A 568 -10.41 -14.79 27.88
N ALA A 569 -10.61 -14.67 26.57
CA ALA A 569 -10.95 -13.41 25.90
C ALA A 569 -12.44 -13.01 26.05
N GLY A 570 -13.27 -13.84 26.70
CA GLY A 570 -14.67 -13.55 27.00
C GLY A 570 -15.68 -14.15 26.02
N TYR A 571 -15.27 -15.04 25.13
CA TYR A 571 -16.15 -15.67 24.14
C TYR A 571 -16.69 -17.02 24.62
N GLN A 572 -17.82 -17.45 24.05
CA GLN A 572 -18.53 -18.66 24.47
C GLN A 572 -18.57 -19.68 23.35
N TYR A 573 -18.67 -20.96 23.73
CA TYR A 573 -18.84 -22.07 22.80
C TYR A 573 -20.20 -22.73 22.98
N ASP A 574 -20.79 -23.16 21.87
CA ASP A 574 -21.87 -24.14 21.83
C ASP A 574 -21.36 -25.39 21.12
N GLY A 575 -21.10 -26.45 21.91
CA GLY A 575 -20.35 -27.60 21.43
C GLY A 575 -18.92 -27.21 21.02
N ASP A 576 -18.58 -27.45 19.76
CA ASP A 576 -17.29 -27.11 19.16
C ASP A 576 -17.26 -25.72 18.49
N ARG A 577 -18.40 -25.03 18.43
CA ARG A 577 -18.56 -23.76 17.70
C ARG A 577 -18.41 -22.57 18.62
N LEU A 578 -17.57 -21.61 18.24
CA LEU A 578 -17.52 -20.31 18.88
C LEU A 578 -18.77 -19.54 18.48
N VAL A 579 -19.51 -18.98 19.45
CA VAL A 579 -20.80 -18.34 19.20
C VAL A 579 -20.85 -16.87 19.61
N THR A 580 -21.64 -16.10 18.89
CA THR A 580 -22.04 -14.74 19.25
C THR A 580 -23.53 -14.68 19.56
N ARG A 581 -23.96 -13.74 20.41
CA ARG A 581 -25.39 -13.50 20.63
C ARG A 581 -25.99 -12.97 19.34
N GLY A 582 -27.03 -13.64 18.83
CA GLY A 582 -27.75 -13.16 17.66
C GLY A 582 -28.37 -11.79 17.93
N ALA A 583 -28.33 -10.89 16.94
CA ALA A 583 -29.11 -9.66 16.99
C ALA A 583 -30.58 -10.04 17.10
N GLY A 584 -31.19 -9.70 18.25
CA GLY A 584 -32.61 -9.88 18.51
C GLY A 584 -33.45 -8.72 18.00
#